data_AF-A0A845GDR8-F1
#
_entry.id   AF-A0A845GDR8-F1
#
_cell.length_a   1.000
_cell.length_b   1.000
_cell.length_c   1.000
_cell.angle_alpha   90.00
_cell.angle_beta   90.00
_cell.angle_gamma   90.00
#
_symmetry.space_group_name_H-M   'P 1'
#
loop_
_entity.id
_entity.type
_entity.pdbx_description
1 polymer ?
#
loop_
_entity_poly.entity_id
_entity_poly.type
_entity_poly.pdbx_seq_one_letter_code
_entity_poly.pdbx_strand_id
1 'polypeptide(L)'
;STGQTGMSAKPAQSATRRVSDALAVVRQLEAEPRMKQLLQQAKGVLIVPAYGKAALGVGAHGGAGLLLLKRPDGAWTGPAFYDLGGLTLGLQIGAEGGPIAMILNNDKAVSEFMKTNNFALSADAGLTVLNWSKLAQGTAGTGDVVAWSGTKGLFGDAVAVGLSDIRFNQDLTNAYYGRALSPQDIAAGAVSNPQARPLQQALGQASTSVR
;
A
#
# COMPACT_ATOMS: atom_id res chain seq x y z
N SER A 1 -6.79 -34.05 -21.31
CA SER A 1 -7.36 -32.89 -20.59
C SER A 1 -6.91 -32.93 -19.13
N THR A 2 -5.70 -32.44 -18.82
CA THR A 2 -5.23 -32.19 -17.44
C THR A 2 -3.99 -31.28 -17.56
N GLY A 3 -4.06 -30.03 -17.11
CA GLY A 3 -2.92 -29.11 -17.26
C GLY A 3 -3.08 -27.70 -16.66
N GLN A 4 -4.27 -27.29 -16.23
CA GLN A 4 -4.48 -25.92 -15.74
C GLN A 4 -4.55 -25.76 -14.21
N THR A 5 -4.63 -26.83 -13.42
CA THR A 5 -4.82 -26.74 -11.95
C THR A 5 -3.58 -26.30 -11.16
N GLY A 6 -2.37 -26.40 -11.75
CA GLY A 6 -1.11 -26.02 -11.08
C GLY A 6 -0.68 -24.56 -11.25
N MET A 7 -1.17 -23.87 -12.29
CA MET A 7 -0.66 -22.54 -12.66
C MET A 7 -1.38 -21.40 -11.90
N SER A 8 -2.65 -21.58 -11.54
CA SER A 8 -3.47 -20.61 -10.79
C SER A 8 -3.23 -20.66 -9.26
N ALA A 9 -2.73 -21.79 -8.74
CA ALA A 9 -2.51 -21.97 -7.30
C ALA A 9 -1.33 -21.13 -6.77
N LYS A 10 -0.26 -20.96 -7.55
CA LYS A 10 0.93 -20.20 -7.12
C LYS A 10 0.64 -18.70 -6.97
N PRO A 11 -0.03 -18.02 -7.92
CA PRO A 11 -0.41 -16.61 -7.76
C PRO A 11 -1.39 -16.39 -6.60
N ALA A 12 -2.39 -17.26 -6.43
CA ALA A 12 -3.34 -17.16 -5.31
C ALA A 12 -2.65 -17.30 -3.94
N GLN A 13 -1.76 -18.29 -3.79
CA GLN A 13 -0.94 -18.45 -2.58
C GLN A 13 -0.02 -17.25 -2.33
N SER A 14 0.57 -16.69 -3.40
CA SER A 14 1.41 -15.49 -3.31
C SER A 14 0.62 -14.28 -2.83
N ALA A 15 -0.62 -14.12 -3.30
CA ALA A 15 -1.54 -13.08 -2.87
C ALA A 15 -1.92 -13.23 -1.39
N THR A 16 -2.30 -14.44 -0.97
CA THR A 16 -2.61 -14.75 0.44
C THR A 16 -1.42 -14.49 1.35
N ARG A 17 -0.21 -14.88 0.94
CA ARG A 17 1.03 -14.59 1.69
C ARG A 17 1.21 -13.09 1.87
N ARG A 18 0.99 -12.31 0.80
CA ARG A 18 1.13 -10.85 0.84
C ARG A 18 0.12 -10.19 1.77
N VAL A 19 -1.11 -10.70 1.84
CA VAL A 19 -2.12 -10.26 2.83
C VAL A 19 -1.64 -10.54 4.26
N SER A 20 -1.06 -11.72 4.50
CA SER A 20 -0.47 -12.08 5.81
C SER A 20 0.73 -11.20 6.16
N ASP A 21 1.61 -10.90 5.20
CA ASP A 21 2.76 -10.04 5.44
C ASP A 21 2.33 -8.59 5.74
N ALA A 22 1.29 -8.09 5.06
CA ALA A 22 0.72 -6.77 5.33
C ALA A 22 0.11 -6.66 6.73
N LEU A 23 -0.44 -7.74 7.29
CA LEU A 23 -0.92 -7.76 8.67
C LEU A 23 0.20 -7.43 9.67
N ALA A 24 1.42 -7.92 9.42
CA ALA A 24 2.57 -7.59 10.26
C ALA A 24 2.92 -6.09 10.18
N VAL A 25 2.77 -5.47 9.00
CA VAL A 25 2.99 -4.03 8.83
C VAL A 25 1.92 -3.20 9.56
N VAL A 26 0.65 -3.61 9.52
CA VAL A 26 -0.41 -2.90 10.26
C VAL A 26 -0.13 -2.86 11.77
N ARG A 27 0.43 -3.94 12.33
CA ARG A 27 0.84 -3.95 13.75
C ARG A 27 1.98 -2.97 14.05
N GLN A 28 2.89 -2.77 13.10
CA GLN A 28 3.95 -1.75 13.24
C GLN A 28 3.36 -0.34 13.16
N LEU A 29 2.43 -0.10 12.22
CA LEU A 29 1.68 1.16 12.15
C LEU A 29 0.93 1.44 13.45
N GLU A 30 0.24 0.46 14.02
CA GLU A 30 -0.51 0.64 15.26
C GLU A 30 0.38 1.03 16.46
N ALA A 31 1.64 0.58 16.47
CA ALA A 31 2.61 0.93 17.49
C ALA A 31 3.17 2.37 17.34
N GLU A 32 2.95 3.04 16.21
CA GLU A 32 3.43 4.40 15.96
C GLU A 32 2.55 5.44 16.68
N PRO A 33 3.14 6.36 17.45
CA PRO A 33 2.39 7.41 18.15
C PRO A 33 1.55 8.24 17.18
N ARG A 34 0.27 8.48 17.47
CA ARG A 34 -0.68 9.23 16.61
C ARG A 34 -1.08 8.55 15.30
N MET A 35 -0.50 7.42 14.91
CA MET A 35 -0.87 6.72 13.66
C MET A 35 -2.35 6.31 13.66
N LYS A 36 -2.87 5.94 14.83
CA LYS A 36 -4.29 5.67 15.04
C LYS A 36 -5.20 6.83 14.62
N GLN A 37 -4.83 8.07 14.94
CA GLN A 37 -5.60 9.27 14.54
C GLN A 37 -5.54 9.50 13.04
N LEU A 38 -4.39 9.21 12.42
CA LEU A 38 -4.22 9.30 10.97
C LEU A 38 -5.07 8.24 10.25
N LEU A 39 -5.03 6.97 10.70
CA LEU A 39 -5.84 5.87 10.15
C LEU A 39 -7.34 6.03 10.38
N GLN A 40 -7.74 6.75 11.44
CA GLN A 40 -9.14 7.13 11.66
C GLN A 40 -9.69 8.00 10.52
N GLN A 41 -8.89 8.95 10.03
CA GLN A 41 -9.29 9.90 8.99
C GLN A 41 -8.97 9.42 7.56
N ALA A 42 -8.14 8.37 7.44
CA ALA A 42 -7.74 7.80 6.17
C ALA A 42 -8.93 7.30 5.34
N LYS A 43 -8.86 7.52 4.03
CA LYS A 43 -9.74 6.93 3.01
C LYS A 43 -9.19 5.64 2.43
N GLY A 44 -7.88 5.41 2.55
CA GLY A 44 -7.24 4.20 2.09
C GLY A 44 -5.85 4.01 2.71
N VAL A 45 -5.34 2.78 2.66
CA VAL A 45 -3.97 2.46 3.04
C VAL A 45 -3.40 1.48 2.01
N LEU A 46 -2.34 1.90 1.32
CA LEU A 46 -1.51 0.99 0.52
C LEU A 46 -0.35 0.50 1.38
N ILE A 47 -0.24 -0.81 1.52
CA ILE A 47 0.77 -1.47 2.36
C ILE A 47 1.69 -2.28 1.45
N VAL A 48 3.00 -2.07 1.56
CA VAL A 48 4.02 -2.82 0.84
C VAL A 48 4.92 -3.48 1.87
N PRO A 49 4.77 -4.79 2.14
CA PRO A 49 5.49 -5.46 3.23
C PRO A 49 7.01 -5.54 3.03
N ALA A 50 7.46 -5.53 1.77
CA ALA A 50 8.87 -5.55 1.42
C ALA A 50 9.10 -4.67 0.19
N TYR A 51 9.72 -3.52 0.39
CA TYR A 51 10.19 -2.61 -0.65
C TYR A 51 11.71 -2.49 -0.57
N GLY A 52 12.44 -2.75 -1.65
CA GLY A 52 13.90 -2.83 -1.60
C GLY A 52 14.57 -2.84 -2.96
N LYS A 53 15.91 -2.95 -2.95
CA LYS A 53 16.73 -2.94 -4.17
C LYS A 53 16.38 -4.12 -5.07
N ALA A 54 16.20 -3.86 -6.37
CA ALA A 54 16.18 -4.91 -7.37
C ALA A 54 17.59 -5.52 -7.51
N ALA A 55 17.68 -6.83 -7.74
CA ALA A 55 18.93 -7.61 -7.71
C ALA A 55 19.98 -7.25 -8.79
N LEU A 56 19.81 -6.18 -9.56
CA LEU A 56 20.53 -5.93 -10.82
C LEU A 56 21.51 -4.75 -10.81
N GLY A 57 21.88 -4.20 -9.64
CA GLY A 57 22.96 -3.18 -9.55
C GLY A 57 22.66 -1.81 -10.20
N VAL A 58 21.56 -1.69 -10.95
CA VAL A 58 20.94 -0.42 -11.34
C VAL A 58 20.16 0.08 -10.13
N GLY A 59 20.21 1.37 -9.80
CA GLY A 59 19.55 2.01 -8.64
C GLY A 59 18.01 1.98 -8.65
N ALA A 60 17.41 0.88 -9.10
CA ALA A 60 15.99 0.60 -9.10
C ALA A 60 15.58 -0.15 -7.83
N HIS A 61 14.44 0.25 -7.30
CA HIS A 61 13.79 -0.38 -6.15
C HIS A 61 12.39 -0.81 -6.56
N GLY A 62 11.87 -1.82 -5.86
CA GLY A 62 10.51 -2.24 -6.07
C GLY A 62 9.96 -3.02 -4.91
N GLY A 63 8.65 -3.23 -4.95
CA GLY A 63 7.91 -4.02 -4.01
C GLY A 63 6.52 -4.29 -4.54
N ALA A 64 5.85 -5.28 -3.97
CA ALA A 64 4.45 -5.55 -4.28
C ALA A 64 3.64 -5.47 -2.99
N GLY A 65 2.51 -4.78 -3.07
CA GLY A 65 1.67 -4.42 -1.95
C GLY A 65 0.20 -4.61 -2.25
N LEU A 66 -0.62 -4.09 -1.34
CA LEU A 66 -2.07 -4.11 -1.44
C LEU A 66 -2.68 -2.85 -0.84
N LEU A 67 -3.69 -2.33 -1.53
CA LEU A 67 -4.51 -1.20 -1.13
C LEU A 67 -5.81 -1.71 -0.52
N LEU A 68 -6.15 -1.20 0.65
CA LEU A 68 -7.48 -1.31 1.22
C LEU A 68 -8.09 0.09 1.31
N LEU A 69 -9.36 0.21 0.94
CA LEU A 69 -10.11 1.46 1.06
C LEU A 69 -11.04 1.39 2.26
N LYS A 70 -11.26 2.55 2.88
CA LYS A 70 -12.22 2.69 3.97
C LYS A 70 -13.58 3.02 3.36
N ARG A 71 -14.58 2.20 3.69
CA ARG A 71 -15.96 2.38 3.25
C ARG A 71 -16.67 3.45 4.12
N PRO A 72 -17.79 4.01 3.65
CA PRO A 72 -18.56 4.98 4.43
C PRO A 72 -19.04 4.46 5.80
N ASP A 73 -19.23 3.14 5.93
CA ASP A 73 -19.58 2.48 7.19
C ASP A 73 -18.38 2.30 8.16
N GLY A 74 -17.20 2.80 7.78
CA GLY A 74 -15.96 2.73 8.56
C GLY A 74 -15.19 1.42 8.43
N ALA A 75 -15.76 0.39 7.80
CA ALA A 75 -15.08 -0.87 7.56
C ALA A 75 -14.21 -0.83 6.30
N TRP A 76 -13.23 -1.74 6.23
CA TRP A 76 -12.26 -1.78 5.14
C TRP A 76 -12.68 -2.73 4.02
N THR A 77 -12.44 -2.36 2.77
CA THR A 77 -12.64 -3.24 1.60
C THR A 77 -11.70 -4.45 1.64
N GLY A 78 -11.87 -5.38 0.71
CA GLY A 78 -10.82 -6.35 0.42
C GLY A 78 -9.59 -5.67 -0.24
N PRO A 79 -8.46 -6.39 -0.35
CA PRO A 79 -7.24 -5.86 -0.95
C PRO A 79 -7.30 -5.82 -2.47
N ALA A 80 -6.96 -4.66 -3.05
CA ALA A 80 -6.54 -4.55 -4.44
C ALA A 80 -4.99 -4.61 -4.49
N PHE A 81 -4.40 -5.44 -5.36
CA PHE A 81 -2.95 -5.64 -5.37
C PHE A 81 -2.26 -4.63 -6.29
N TYR A 82 -1.07 -4.17 -5.88
CA TYR A 82 -0.27 -3.20 -6.63
C TYR A 82 1.19 -3.62 -6.68
N ASP A 83 1.83 -3.34 -7.80
CA ASP A 83 3.28 -3.34 -7.93
C ASP A 83 3.78 -1.90 -7.84
N LEU A 84 4.91 -1.72 -7.16
CA LEU A 84 5.57 -0.44 -6.99
C LEU A 84 7.00 -0.57 -7.48
N GLY A 85 7.42 0.41 -8.26
CA GLY A 85 8.75 0.58 -8.79
C GLY A 85 9.22 2.01 -8.60
N GLY A 86 10.53 2.15 -8.48
CA GLY A 86 11.15 3.43 -8.26
C GLY A 86 12.58 3.47 -8.74
N LEU A 87 13.00 4.62 -9.25
CA LEU A 87 14.40 4.90 -9.56
C LEU A 87 14.95 5.85 -8.50
N THR A 88 16.13 5.53 -7.99
CA THR A 88 16.84 6.43 -7.07
C THR A 88 17.76 7.34 -7.86
N LEU A 89 17.54 8.65 -7.80
CA LEU A 89 18.52 9.64 -8.28
C LEU A 89 19.63 9.79 -7.22
N GLY A 90 20.73 9.07 -7.40
CA GLY A 90 22.05 9.41 -6.82
C GLY A 90 22.22 9.36 -5.30
N LEU A 91 21.19 9.04 -4.51
CA LEU A 91 21.32 8.90 -3.06
C LEU A 91 21.67 7.46 -2.72
N GLN A 92 22.73 7.29 -1.92
CA GLN A 92 23.08 6.06 -1.22
C GLN A 92 21.97 5.70 -0.20
N ILE A 93 20.74 5.49 -0.66
CA ILE A 93 19.67 4.88 0.15
C ILE A 93 20.22 3.52 0.59
N GLY A 94 20.28 3.35 1.91
CA GLY A 94 20.90 2.21 2.58
C GLY A 94 20.50 0.88 1.95
N ALA A 95 21.37 -0.11 2.09
CA ALA A 95 21.16 -1.45 1.52
C ALA A 95 19.88 -2.15 2.04
N GLU A 96 19.30 -1.67 3.14
CA GLU A 96 18.18 -2.29 3.82
C GLU A 96 16.85 -1.80 3.22
N GLY A 97 16.22 -2.65 2.42
CA GLY A 97 14.79 -2.51 2.12
C GLY A 97 13.94 -2.69 3.39
N GLY A 98 12.64 -2.43 3.27
CA GLY A 98 11.74 -2.54 4.41
C GLY A 98 10.27 -2.38 4.05
N PRO A 99 9.38 -2.53 5.05
CA PRO A 99 7.97 -2.28 4.85
C PRO A 99 7.71 -0.77 4.71
N ILE A 100 6.84 -0.43 3.78
CA ILE A 100 6.33 0.94 3.61
C ILE A 100 4.80 0.92 3.63
N ALA A 101 4.21 2.03 4.05
CA ALA A 101 2.78 2.26 3.97
C ALA A 101 2.50 3.68 3.46
N MET A 102 1.48 3.81 2.63
CA MET A 102 0.94 5.10 2.19
C MET A 102 -0.48 5.21 2.70
N ILE A 103 -0.73 6.22 3.52
CA ILE A 103 -2.05 6.55 4.04
C ILE A 103 -2.65 7.62 3.11
N LEU A 104 -3.79 7.31 2.51
CA LEU A 104 -4.49 8.16 1.55
C LEU A 104 -5.54 8.95 2.33
N ASN A 105 -5.41 10.28 2.38
CA ASN A 105 -6.24 11.12 3.25
C ASN A 105 -7.47 11.70 2.56
N ASN A 106 -7.55 11.65 1.22
CA ASN A 106 -8.64 12.26 0.47
C ASN A 106 -8.97 11.53 -0.84
N ASP A 107 -10.07 11.95 -1.46
CA ASP A 107 -10.58 11.30 -2.68
C ASP A 107 -9.66 11.50 -3.88
N LYS A 108 -8.91 12.60 -3.91
CA LYS A 108 -7.89 12.85 -4.94
C LYS A 108 -6.80 11.77 -4.88
N ALA A 109 -6.27 11.47 -3.69
CA ALA A 109 -5.32 10.38 -3.53
C ALA A 109 -5.94 9.05 -3.98
N VAL A 110 -7.14 8.73 -3.49
CA VAL A 110 -7.83 7.49 -3.87
C VAL A 110 -8.03 7.38 -5.38
N SER A 111 -8.45 8.45 -6.06
CA SER A 111 -8.73 8.42 -7.49
C SER A 111 -7.48 8.12 -8.33
N GLU A 112 -6.31 8.60 -7.91
CA GLU A 112 -5.04 8.28 -8.58
C GLU A 112 -4.72 6.79 -8.50
N PHE A 113 -4.87 6.17 -7.32
CA PHE A 113 -4.66 4.73 -7.17
C PHE A 113 -5.72 3.89 -7.89
N MET A 114 -6.92 4.40 -8.11
CA MET A 114 -7.97 3.68 -8.87
C MET A 114 -7.69 3.65 -10.38
N LYS A 115 -6.75 4.45 -10.89
CA LYS A 115 -6.36 4.39 -12.31
C LYS A 115 -5.68 3.06 -12.62
N THR A 116 -5.93 2.54 -13.81
CA THR A 116 -5.31 1.31 -14.31
C THR A 116 -3.96 1.55 -14.97
N ASN A 117 -3.65 2.81 -15.29
CA ASN A 117 -2.35 3.22 -15.81
C ASN A 117 -1.35 3.38 -14.66
N ASN A 118 -0.07 3.27 -14.98
CA ASN A 118 0.96 3.58 -14.02
C ASN A 118 1.05 5.10 -13.76
N PHE A 119 1.51 5.45 -12.56
CA PHE A 119 1.74 6.84 -12.19
C PHE A 119 2.89 6.98 -11.20
N ALA A 120 3.56 8.13 -11.23
CA ALA A 120 4.51 8.55 -10.20
C ALA A 120 3.80 9.28 -9.04
N LEU A 121 4.21 9.01 -7.80
CA LEU A 121 3.52 9.43 -6.57
C LEU A 121 3.50 10.97 -6.33
N SER A 122 4.11 11.79 -7.16
CA SER A 122 4.00 13.26 -7.06
C SER A 122 4.11 13.98 -8.40
N ALA A 123 4.87 13.42 -9.35
CA ALA A 123 5.07 14.05 -10.66
C ALA A 123 3.80 14.02 -11.52
N ASP A 124 3.17 12.84 -11.67
CA ASP A 124 2.03 12.69 -12.59
C ASP A 124 0.70 12.92 -11.89
N ALA A 125 0.64 12.60 -10.60
CA ALA A 125 -0.58 12.62 -9.81
C ALA A 125 -0.89 13.99 -9.18
N GLY A 126 0.09 14.91 -9.18
CA GLY A 126 -0.01 16.22 -8.52
C GLY A 126 -0.33 16.13 -7.02
N LEU A 127 0.01 15.01 -6.37
CA LEU A 127 -0.30 14.73 -4.97
C LEU A 127 0.72 15.37 -4.03
N THR A 128 0.23 15.95 -2.94
CA THR A 128 1.08 16.39 -1.82
C THR A 128 1.39 15.19 -0.93
N VAL A 129 2.65 14.77 -0.87
CA VAL A 129 3.10 13.63 -0.08
C VAL A 129 3.93 14.08 1.10
N LEU A 130 3.60 13.61 2.30
CA LEU A 130 4.29 13.97 3.55
C LEU A 130 5.02 12.78 4.18
N ASN A 131 6.13 13.05 4.85
CA ASN A 131 6.86 12.03 5.61
C ASN A 131 6.16 11.87 6.95
N TRP A 132 5.82 10.63 7.32
CA TRP A 132 5.32 10.33 8.66
C TRP A 132 6.21 10.92 9.76
N SER A 133 7.54 10.74 9.67
CA SER A 133 8.47 11.21 10.71
C SER A 133 8.42 12.72 10.91
N LYS A 134 8.20 13.51 9.84
CA LYS A 134 8.05 14.97 9.91
C LYS A 134 6.67 15.36 10.43
N LEU A 135 5.62 14.68 9.97
CA LEU A 135 4.25 14.88 10.46
C LEU A 135 4.13 14.59 11.96
N ALA A 136 4.72 13.49 12.42
CA ALA A 136 4.72 13.09 13.83
C ALA A 136 5.39 14.13 14.74
N GLN A 137 6.40 14.84 14.22
CA GLN A 137 7.07 15.96 14.90
C GLN A 137 6.28 17.28 14.86
N GLY A 138 5.14 17.33 14.15
CA GLY A 138 4.34 18.54 13.97
C GLY A 138 4.95 19.56 13.02
N THR A 139 5.92 19.15 12.19
CA THR A 139 6.65 20.04 11.26
C THR A 139 6.13 19.97 9.83
N ALA A 140 5.05 19.25 9.58
CA ALA A 140 4.41 19.12 8.27
C ALA A 140 2.94 19.59 8.31
N GLY A 141 2.47 20.14 7.19
CA GLY A 141 1.08 20.58 7.01
C GLY A 141 0.13 19.43 6.65
N THR A 142 -0.95 19.73 5.91
CA THR A 142 -1.91 18.74 5.41
C THR A 142 -1.44 18.16 4.07
N GLY A 143 -1.47 16.84 3.92
CA GLY A 143 -1.06 16.14 2.70
C GLY A 143 -2.14 15.21 2.16
N ASP A 144 -2.13 15.00 0.83
CA ASP A 144 -2.99 14.04 0.14
C ASP A 144 -2.61 12.60 0.54
N VAL A 145 -1.30 12.36 0.70
CA VAL A 145 -0.73 11.08 1.11
C VAL A 145 0.28 11.28 2.24
N VAL A 146 0.25 10.41 3.25
CA VAL A 146 1.32 10.31 4.25
C VAL A 146 2.07 8.99 4.02
N ALA A 147 3.36 9.06 3.74
CA ALA A 147 4.18 7.86 3.60
C ALA A 147 4.92 7.57 4.91
N TRP A 148 4.85 6.31 5.31
CA TRP A 148 5.52 5.72 6.45
C TRP A 148 6.50 4.64 5.98
N SER A 149 7.61 4.48 6.69
CA SER A 149 8.56 3.38 6.53
C SER A 149 8.88 2.77 7.87
N GLY A 150 8.88 1.44 7.95
CA GLY A 150 9.37 0.71 9.12
C GLY A 150 10.89 0.68 9.23
N THR A 151 11.60 0.97 8.13
CA THR A 151 13.06 1.13 8.12
C THR A 151 13.41 2.61 8.20
N LYS A 152 14.14 2.99 9.26
CA LYS A 152 14.63 4.37 9.43
C LYS A 152 15.48 4.77 8.21
N GLY A 153 15.22 5.95 7.66
CA GLY A 153 16.01 6.49 6.56
C GLY A 153 15.70 5.96 5.17
N LEU A 154 14.76 5.00 5.01
CA LEU A 154 14.39 4.46 3.68
C LEU A 154 13.93 5.55 2.69
N PHE A 155 13.25 6.59 3.18
CA PHE A 155 12.79 7.72 2.39
C PHE A 155 13.65 8.99 2.53
N GLY A 156 14.72 8.96 3.34
CA GLY A 156 15.49 10.16 3.69
C GLY A 156 14.60 11.36 4.04
N ASP A 157 15.01 12.56 3.62
CA ASP A 157 14.24 13.80 3.77
C ASP A 157 13.14 14.00 2.72
N ALA A 158 13.19 13.25 1.61
CA ALA A 158 12.38 13.44 0.42
C ALA A 158 11.53 12.19 0.14
N VAL A 159 10.24 12.29 0.48
CA VAL A 159 9.35 11.12 0.64
C VAL A 159 8.91 10.49 -0.68
N ALA A 160 8.77 11.32 -1.71
CA ALA A 160 8.15 10.92 -2.97
C ALA A 160 9.10 10.94 -4.17
N VAL A 161 10.37 11.32 -3.97
CA VAL A 161 11.32 11.55 -5.08
C VAL A 161 11.73 10.23 -5.77
N GLY A 162 11.32 9.07 -5.26
CA GLY A 162 11.70 7.77 -5.80
C GLY A 162 10.59 6.87 -6.34
N LEU A 163 9.30 7.10 -6.03
CA LEU A 163 8.21 6.19 -6.45
C LEU A 163 7.64 6.64 -7.80
N SER A 164 8.21 6.11 -8.87
CA SER A 164 7.93 6.52 -10.25
C SER A 164 7.00 5.58 -11.02
N ASP A 165 6.72 4.39 -10.50
CA ASP A 165 5.86 3.40 -11.15
C ASP A 165 4.97 2.71 -10.11
N ILE A 166 3.75 3.22 -9.92
CA ILE A 166 2.72 2.55 -9.11
C ILE A 166 1.67 2.01 -10.07
N ARG A 167 1.42 0.70 -10.03
CA ARG A 167 0.54 0.03 -11.00
C ARG A 167 -0.33 -1.03 -10.35
N PHE A 168 -1.61 -1.06 -10.72
CA PHE A 168 -2.52 -2.12 -10.31
C PHE A 168 -2.07 -3.48 -10.89
N ASN A 169 -2.01 -4.49 -10.02
CA ASN A 169 -1.66 -5.85 -10.39
C ASN A 169 -2.95 -6.67 -10.64
N GLN A 170 -3.41 -6.61 -11.88
CA GLN A 170 -4.61 -7.30 -12.36
C GLN A 170 -4.52 -8.82 -12.16
N ASP A 171 -3.39 -9.43 -12.50
CA ASP A 171 -3.22 -10.89 -12.46
C ASP A 171 -3.28 -11.43 -11.04
N LEU A 172 -2.58 -10.77 -10.11
CA LEU A 172 -2.57 -11.17 -8.71
C LEU A 172 -3.94 -10.95 -8.05
N THR A 173 -4.61 -9.84 -8.41
CA THR A 173 -5.98 -9.57 -7.96
C THR A 173 -6.94 -10.64 -8.47
N ASN A 174 -6.88 -10.98 -9.75
CA ASN A 174 -7.73 -12.01 -10.35
C ASN A 174 -7.48 -13.37 -9.72
N ALA A 175 -6.22 -13.73 -9.47
CA ALA A 175 -5.86 -14.96 -8.80
C ALA A 175 -6.38 -15.02 -7.36
N TYR A 176 -6.36 -13.90 -6.64
CA TYR A 176 -6.84 -13.83 -5.26
C TYR A 176 -8.37 -13.98 -5.16
N TYR A 177 -9.11 -13.45 -6.13
CA TYR A 177 -10.58 -13.47 -6.12
C TYR A 177 -11.21 -14.54 -7.03
N GLY A 178 -10.41 -15.21 -7.86
CA GLY A 178 -10.89 -16.22 -8.82
C GLY A 178 -11.68 -15.66 -10.00
N ARG A 179 -11.67 -14.34 -10.23
CA ARG A 179 -12.39 -13.66 -11.33
C ARG A 179 -11.73 -12.34 -11.71
N ALA A 180 -12.02 -11.85 -12.92
CA ALA A 180 -11.55 -10.55 -13.38
C ALA A 180 -12.18 -9.41 -12.55
N LEU A 181 -11.33 -8.55 -11.97
CA LEU A 181 -11.75 -7.41 -11.15
C LEU A 181 -10.88 -6.19 -11.41
N SER A 182 -11.52 -5.03 -11.55
CA SER A 182 -10.86 -3.72 -11.55
C SER A 182 -10.66 -3.19 -10.12
N PRO A 183 -9.82 -2.15 -9.92
CA PRO A 183 -9.76 -1.43 -8.64
C PRO A 183 -11.15 -0.91 -8.21
N GLN A 184 -11.96 -0.46 -9.15
CA GLN A 184 -13.31 0.06 -8.93
C GLN A 184 -14.25 -1.03 -8.38
N ASP A 185 -14.17 -2.25 -8.90
CA ASP A 185 -14.98 -3.37 -8.41
C ASP A 185 -14.67 -3.71 -6.95
N ILE A 186 -13.39 -3.62 -6.56
CA ILE A 186 -12.95 -3.84 -5.17
C ILE A 186 -13.37 -2.66 -4.28
N ALA A 187 -13.20 -1.43 -4.78
CA ALA A 187 -13.60 -0.21 -4.07
C ALA A 187 -15.09 -0.16 -3.77
N ALA A 188 -15.93 -0.69 -4.65
CA ALA A 188 -17.38 -0.83 -4.43
C ALA A 188 -17.72 -1.72 -3.22
N GLY A 189 -16.77 -2.52 -2.72
CA GLY A 189 -16.93 -3.30 -1.49
C GLY A 189 -17.83 -4.54 -1.61
N ALA A 190 -18.26 -4.89 -2.84
CA ALA A 190 -19.12 -6.04 -3.12
C ALA A 190 -18.33 -7.37 -3.25
N VAL A 191 -17.00 -7.32 -3.18
CA VAL A 191 -16.13 -8.49 -3.32
C VAL A 191 -15.52 -8.85 -1.97
N SER A 192 -15.56 -10.13 -1.62
CA SER A 192 -14.98 -10.63 -0.37
C SER A 192 -14.12 -11.87 -0.60
N ASN A 193 -13.09 -12.01 0.22
CA ASN A 193 -12.31 -13.23 0.35
C ASN A 193 -12.03 -13.44 1.85
N PRO A 194 -12.37 -14.59 2.46
CA PRO A 194 -12.14 -14.84 3.88
C PRO A 194 -10.70 -14.63 4.35
N GLN A 195 -9.72 -14.81 3.46
CA GLN A 195 -8.30 -14.61 3.75
C GLN A 195 -7.96 -13.13 4.06
N ALA A 196 -8.81 -12.17 3.67
CA ALA A 196 -8.62 -10.76 3.97
C ALA A 196 -9.07 -10.36 5.39
N ARG A 197 -9.91 -11.17 6.04
CA ARG A 197 -10.57 -10.80 7.30
C ARG A 197 -9.59 -10.39 8.41
N PRO A 198 -8.49 -11.10 8.66
CA PRO A 198 -7.55 -10.71 9.72
C PRO A 198 -6.95 -9.32 9.49
N LEU A 199 -6.62 -9.00 8.23
CA LEU A 199 -6.07 -7.69 7.86
C LEU A 199 -7.11 -6.58 8.00
N GLN A 200 -8.34 -6.82 7.54
CA GLN A 200 -9.45 -5.88 7.68
C GLN A 200 -9.77 -5.59 9.15
N GLN A 201 -9.74 -6.62 10.00
CA GLN A 201 -9.94 -6.49 11.44
C GLN A 201 -8.82 -5.68 12.10
N ALA A 202 -7.57 -5.95 11.76
CA ALA A 202 -6.42 -5.21 12.29
C ALA A 202 -6.48 -3.73 11.91
N LEU A 203 -6.79 -3.40 10.64
CA LEU A 203 -7.00 -2.00 10.24
C LEU A 203 -8.22 -1.38 10.91
N GLY A 204 -9.30 -2.15 11.12
CA GLY A 204 -10.46 -1.70 11.90
C GLY A 204 -10.06 -1.29 13.31
N GLN A 205 -9.32 -2.14 14.02
CA GLN A 205 -8.82 -1.87 15.37
C GLN A 205 -7.88 -0.66 15.40
N ALA A 206 -6.92 -0.61 14.47
CA ALA A 206 -5.97 0.48 14.32
C ALA A 206 -6.61 1.83 13.92
N SER A 207 -7.86 1.82 13.45
CA SER A 207 -8.60 3.02 13.02
C SER A 207 -9.87 3.30 13.85
N THR A 208 -10.11 2.58 14.94
CA THR A 208 -11.27 2.80 15.82
C THR A 208 -11.00 3.95 16.79
N SER A 209 -11.97 4.82 17.04
CA SER A 209 -11.86 5.83 18.11
C SER A 209 -11.87 5.17 19.48
N VAL A 210 -10.95 5.56 20.37
CA VAL A 210 -11.16 5.30 21.81
C VAL A 210 -12.35 6.17 22.20
N ARG A 211 -13.44 5.54 22.66
CA ARG A 211 -14.55 6.27 23.28
C ARG A 211 -14.11 6.83 24.62
#